data_AF-A0A9C6X3V8-F1
#
_entry.id   AF-A0A9C6X3V8-F1
#
_cell.length_a   1.000
_cell.length_b   1.000
_cell.length_c   1.000
_cell.angle_alpha   90.00
_cell.angle_beta   90.00
_cell.angle_gamma   90.00
#
_symmetry.space_group_name_H-M   'P 1'
#
loop_
_entity.id
_entity.type
_entity.pdbx_description
1 polymer ?
#
loop_
_entity_poly.entity_id
_entity_poly.type
_entity_poly.pdbx_seq_one_letter_code
_entity_poly.pdbx_strand_id
1 'polypeptide(L)'
;MVHCGRRRHPVQRGGAAAAGGTPEENEWETEFALDGVANIHRLTMRQDDQIHDLNIALIANKERIIARVRQQLLKLKGLKFWLTVRVGASRETKDGIEEDEKFLRSQNHIVLPAHTCEAEVEKCILEIIDASDNLKLQGSSWQITEVFFIEVSMAKYSPMRGSSYIRLPPVLANARMGIINIQNKNDNECFRWCCLAAKYPCDRPHPERVTHYEDYYDTLNFGRMESADFKIDNIARFEKINPEFSFSVVTCNRDKVFHPLYASYEKSEIHVCLLYFSDTKGLKYHYALVTDMDQMLYSAVPVLALRMRETSTE
;
A
#
# COMPACT_ATOMS: atom_id res chain seq x y z
N MET A 1 3.82 47.22 4.86
CA MET A 1 2.37 46.92 4.72
C MET A 1 2.08 46.55 3.27
N VAL A 2 2.01 45.27 2.95
CA VAL A 2 1.22 44.75 1.82
C VAL A 2 0.73 43.35 2.24
N HIS A 3 -0.56 43.25 2.52
CA HIS A 3 -1.28 42.01 2.81
C HIS A 3 -1.37 41.16 1.53
N CYS A 4 -0.92 39.90 1.57
CA CYS A 4 -1.21 38.92 0.53
C CYS A 4 -2.20 37.89 1.08
N GLY A 5 -3.50 38.18 0.92
CA GLY A 5 -4.59 37.28 1.25
C GLY A 5 -4.67 36.13 0.25
N ARG A 6 -4.40 34.90 0.69
CA ARG A 6 -4.70 33.69 -0.08
C ARG A 6 -6.21 33.41 0.00
N ARG A 7 -6.90 33.61 -1.12
CA ARG A 7 -8.29 33.21 -1.34
C ARG A 7 -8.42 31.70 -1.17
N ARG A 8 -9.25 31.27 -0.23
CA ARG A 8 -9.73 29.87 -0.13
C ARG A 8 -10.78 29.65 -1.20
N HIS A 9 -10.56 28.67 -2.07
CA HIS A 9 -11.62 28.15 -2.94
C HIS A 9 -12.57 27.26 -2.08
N PRO A 10 -13.89 27.38 -2.23
CA PRO A 10 -14.83 26.52 -1.52
C PRO A 10 -14.81 25.12 -2.15
N VAL A 11 -14.53 24.10 -1.33
CA VAL A 11 -14.73 22.69 -1.69
C VAL A 11 -16.23 22.44 -1.68
N GLN A 12 -16.79 22.09 -2.83
CA GLN A 12 -18.19 21.73 -2.98
C GLN A 12 -18.49 20.46 -2.17
N ARG A 13 -19.41 20.58 -1.20
CA ARG A 13 -20.01 19.44 -0.50
C ARG A 13 -20.99 18.74 -1.45
N GLY A 14 -20.57 17.65 -2.07
CA GLY A 14 -21.45 16.72 -2.76
C GLY A 14 -22.12 15.79 -1.74
N GLY A 15 -23.36 16.09 -1.37
CA GLY A 15 -24.20 15.20 -0.58
C GLY A 15 -24.76 14.08 -1.46
N ALA A 16 -24.48 12.83 -1.08
CA ALA A 16 -25.28 11.67 -1.45
C ALA A 16 -25.32 10.73 -0.24
N ALA A 17 -26.30 10.94 0.63
CA ALA A 17 -26.61 10.02 1.72
C ALA A 17 -27.18 8.73 1.12
N ALA A 18 -26.37 7.67 1.07
CA ALA A 18 -26.86 6.33 0.79
C ALA A 18 -27.54 5.78 2.05
N ALA A 19 -28.88 5.89 2.08
CA ALA A 19 -29.70 5.28 3.12
C ALA A 19 -29.69 3.75 2.94
N GLY A 20 -28.86 3.06 3.73
CA GLY A 20 -28.80 1.59 3.72
C GLY A 20 -27.87 0.96 4.75
N GLY A 21 -27.39 1.73 5.75
CA GLY A 21 -26.45 1.22 6.74
C GLY A 21 -27.11 0.55 7.95
N THR A 22 -26.44 -0.45 8.51
CA THR A 22 -26.80 -1.02 9.82
C THR A 22 -26.68 0.07 10.91
N PRO A 23 -27.29 -0.10 12.10
CA PRO A 23 -27.20 0.91 13.18
C PRO A 23 -25.76 1.32 13.54
N GLU A 24 -24.78 0.40 13.39
CA GLU A 24 -23.34 0.66 13.59
C GLU A 24 -22.68 1.48 12.45
N GLU A 25 -23.25 1.46 11.24
CA GLU A 25 -22.76 2.27 10.11
C GLU A 25 -23.18 3.74 10.23
N ASN A 26 -24.31 4.02 10.89
CA ASN A 26 -24.80 5.38 11.11
C ASN A 26 -24.02 6.17 12.17
N GLU A 27 -23.06 5.53 12.84
CA GLU A 27 -22.31 6.11 13.94
C GLU A 27 -20.96 6.72 13.51
N TRP A 28 -20.42 6.29 12.38
CA TRP A 28 -19.13 6.76 11.86
C TRP A 28 -19.32 7.63 10.62
N GLU A 29 -18.80 8.85 10.67
CA GLU A 29 -18.66 9.68 9.49
C GLU A 29 -17.55 9.07 8.62
N THR A 30 -17.90 8.63 7.40
CA THR A 30 -16.94 7.95 6.51
C THR A 30 -16.68 8.78 5.26
N GLU A 31 -15.41 9.08 5.01
CA GLU A 31 -14.94 9.70 3.78
C GLU A 31 -14.19 8.68 2.93
N PHE A 32 -14.43 8.70 1.62
CA PHE A 32 -13.83 7.80 0.65
C PHE A 32 -12.92 8.61 -0.29
N ALA A 33 -11.75 8.07 -0.59
CA ALA A 33 -10.81 8.59 -1.57
C ALA A 33 -10.27 7.46 -2.46
N LEU A 34 -9.72 7.83 -3.62
CA LEU A 34 -9.09 6.89 -4.56
C LEU A 34 -10.01 5.70 -4.91
N ASP A 35 -11.23 5.97 -5.36
CA ASP A 35 -12.25 4.96 -5.69
C ASP A 35 -12.56 3.97 -4.54
N GLY A 36 -12.47 4.44 -3.29
CA GLY A 36 -12.77 3.65 -2.08
C GLY A 36 -11.62 2.74 -1.62
N VAL A 37 -10.43 2.88 -2.22
CA VAL A 37 -9.21 2.17 -1.80
C VAL A 37 -8.62 2.77 -0.53
N ALA A 38 -8.87 4.06 -0.29
CA ALA A 38 -8.52 4.77 0.93
C ALA A 38 -9.77 5.32 1.60
N ASN A 39 -9.95 5.02 2.89
CA ASN A 39 -11.14 5.36 3.65
C ASN A 39 -10.74 5.97 5.00
N ILE A 40 -11.44 7.02 5.41
CA ILE A 40 -11.30 7.61 6.73
C ILE A 40 -12.62 7.41 7.45
N HIS A 41 -12.57 6.77 8.61
CA HIS A 41 -13.71 6.61 9.49
C HIS A 41 -13.50 7.48 10.72
N ARG A 42 -14.39 8.46 10.92
CA ARG A 42 -14.35 9.40 12.04
C ARG A 42 -15.46 9.10 13.03
N LEU A 43 -15.09 9.05 14.29
CA LEU A 43 -15.98 8.98 15.42
C LEU A 43 -15.86 10.27 16.23
N THR A 44 -16.88 11.13 16.13
CA THR A 44 -16.96 12.40 16.86
C THR A 44 -17.45 12.16 18.29
N MET A 45 -16.77 12.73 19.28
CA MET A 45 -17.20 12.67 20.68
C MET A 45 -18.38 13.63 20.89
N ARG A 46 -19.47 13.18 21.54
CA ARG A 46 -20.61 14.07 21.83
C ARG A 46 -20.32 14.88 23.08
N GLN A 47 -20.79 16.13 23.13
CA GLN A 47 -20.61 17.01 24.30
C GLN A 47 -21.19 16.44 25.60
N ASP A 48 -22.20 15.58 25.51
CA ASP A 48 -22.82 14.92 26.67
C ASP A 48 -21.99 13.73 27.21
N ASP A 49 -21.01 13.23 26.46
CA ASP A 49 -20.25 12.03 26.85
C ASP A 49 -19.21 12.33 27.97
N GLN A 50 -18.95 13.61 28.27
CA GLN A 50 -17.99 14.09 29.30
C GLN A 50 -16.61 13.40 29.29
N ILE A 51 -16.18 12.82 28.15
CA ILE A 51 -14.88 12.17 28.05
C ILE A 51 -13.81 13.21 27.74
N HIS A 52 -13.40 13.94 28.77
CA HIS A 52 -12.27 14.86 28.71
C HIS A 52 -10.92 14.12 28.71
N ASP A 53 -10.91 12.88 29.21
CA ASP A 53 -9.70 12.08 29.33
C ASP A 53 -9.46 11.23 28.08
N LEU A 54 -8.32 11.46 27.43
CA LEU A 54 -7.89 10.74 26.24
C LEU A 54 -7.85 9.22 26.43
N ASN A 55 -7.35 8.74 27.56
CA ASN A 55 -7.22 7.31 27.83
C ASN A 55 -8.61 6.67 27.96
N ILE A 56 -9.51 7.33 28.68
CA ILE A 56 -10.90 6.87 28.80
C ILE A 56 -11.56 6.81 27.42
N ALA A 57 -11.38 7.84 26.57
CA ALA A 57 -11.93 7.87 25.23
C ALA A 57 -11.39 6.73 24.35
N LEU A 58 -10.08 6.48 24.39
CA LEU A 58 -9.46 5.40 23.63
C LEU A 58 -9.93 4.01 24.11
N ILE A 59 -10.00 3.80 25.43
CA ILE A 59 -10.44 2.53 26.03
C ILE A 59 -11.92 2.27 25.75
N ALA A 60 -12.78 3.26 25.97
CA ALA A 60 -14.22 3.13 25.75
C ALA A 60 -14.57 2.83 24.29
N ASN A 61 -13.75 3.29 23.35
CA ASN A 61 -13.96 3.10 21.92
C ASN A 61 -13.09 2.01 21.30
N LYS A 62 -12.27 1.30 22.08
CA LYS A 62 -11.34 0.26 21.60
C LYS A 62 -12.06 -0.82 20.79
N GLU A 63 -13.13 -1.40 21.33
CA GLU A 63 -13.89 -2.47 20.65
C GLU A 63 -14.53 -1.96 19.35
N ARG A 64 -14.95 -0.70 19.32
CA ARG A 64 -15.54 -0.05 18.15
C ARG A 64 -14.51 0.14 17.04
N ILE A 65 -13.28 0.55 17.42
CA ILE A 65 -12.15 0.63 16.49
C ILE A 65 -11.80 -0.76 15.95
N ILE A 66 -11.71 -1.78 16.81
CA ILE A 66 -11.41 -3.17 16.41
C ILE A 66 -12.46 -3.68 15.43
N ALA A 67 -13.75 -3.49 15.73
CA ALA A 67 -14.85 -3.89 14.85
C ALA A 67 -14.74 -3.21 13.48
N ARG A 68 -14.42 -1.91 13.44
CA ARG A 68 -14.25 -1.16 12.19
C ARG A 68 -13.06 -1.65 11.37
N VAL A 69 -11.90 -1.87 12.01
CA VAL A 69 -10.69 -2.43 11.38
C VAL A 69 -10.98 -3.83 10.81
N ARG A 70 -11.65 -4.69 11.58
CA ARG A 70 -12.02 -6.05 11.18
C ARG A 70 -12.99 -6.03 9.99
N GLN A 71 -14.01 -5.18 10.00
CA GLN A 71 -14.95 -5.03 8.89
C GLN A 71 -14.23 -4.65 7.58
N GLN A 72 -13.29 -3.71 7.65
CA GLN A 72 -12.53 -3.27 6.48
C GLN A 72 -11.50 -4.30 6.02
N LEU A 73 -10.89 -5.04 6.95
CA LEU A 73 -10.00 -6.16 6.62
C LEU A 73 -10.72 -7.25 5.81
N LEU A 74 -11.98 -7.57 6.16
CA LEU A 74 -12.79 -8.53 5.40
C LEU A 74 -13.04 -8.07 3.95
N LYS A 75 -13.25 -6.77 3.75
CA LYS A 75 -13.48 -6.17 2.42
C LYS A 75 -12.19 -6.10 1.59
N LEU A 76 -11.09 -5.67 2.20
CA LEU A 76 -9.85 -5.33 1.49
C LEU A 76 -8.82 -6.45 1.44
N LYS A 77 -8.96 -7.48 2.29
CA LYS A 77 -8.08 -8.67 2.42
C LYS A 77 -6.60 -8.38 2.72
N GLY A 78 -6.33 -7.15 3.13
CA GLY A 78 -5.03 -6.62 3.54
C GLY A 78 -5.23 -5.14 3.81
N LEU A 79 -4.88 -4.71 5.02
CA LEU A 79 -5.19 -3.37 5.50
C LEU A 79 -3.94 -2.70 6.04
N LYS A 80 -3.67 -1.47 5.59
CA LYS A 80 -2.74 -0.55 6.25
C LYS A 80 -3.59 0.51 6.91
N PHE A 81 -3.42 0.74 8.21
CA PHE A 81 -4.22 1.71 8.94
C PHE A 81 -3.39 2.46 9.99
N TRP A 82 -3.92 3.58 10.45
CA TRP A 82 -3.38 4.33 11.58
C TRP A 82 -4.52 5.08 12.28
N LEU A 83 -4.29 5.45 13.53
CA LEU A 83 -5.20 6.27 14.32
C LEU A 83 -4.76 7.73 14.30
N THR A 84 -5.74 8.62 14.33
CA THR A 84 -5.52 10.05 14.58
C THR A 84 -6.56 10.54 15.57
N VAL A 85 -6.14 11.19 16.64
CA VAL A 85 -7.04 11.78 17.64
C VAL A 85 -6.81 13.28 17.65
N ARG A 86 -7.88 14.05 17.43
CA ARG A 86 -7.84 15.50 17.57
C ARG A 86 -8.27 15.85 18.98
N VAL A 87 -7.43 16.61 19.68
CA VAL A 87 -7.64 17.03 21.05
C VAL A 87 -7.53 18.55 21.16
N GLY A 88 -8.34 19.14 22.04
CA GLY A 88 -8.08 20.48 22.55
C GLY A 88 -7.00 20.38 23.61
N ALA A 89 -6.09 21.34 23.62
CA ALA A 89 -5.06 21.43 24.65
C ALA A 89 -4.86 22.88 25.08
N SER A 90 -4.54 23.06 26.35
CA SER A 90 -4.18 24.36 26.90
C SER A 90 -2.83 24.30 27.62
N ARG A 91 -2.16 25.44 27.69
CA ARG A 91 -0.98 25.62 28.54
C ARG A 91 -1.01 27.00 29.19
N GLU A 92 -0.49 27.07 30.40
CA GLU A 92 -0.26 28.36 31.05
C GLU A 92 1.05 28.98 30.56
N THR A 93 0.98 30.25 30.17
CA THR A 93 2.13 31.05 29.78
C THR A 93 2.19 32.32 30.64
N LYS A 94 3.27 33.10 30.50
CA LYS A 94 3.39 34.40 31.18
C LYS A 94 2.32 35.41 30.75
N ASP A 95 1.76 35.23 29.55
CA ASP A 95 0.78 36.13 28.93
C ASP A 95 -0.67 35.64 29.08
N GLY A 96 -0.89 34.54 29.80
CA GLY A 96 -2.20 33.93 30.04
C GLY A 96 -2.29 32.47 29.59
N ILE A 97 -3.52 31.96 29.52
CA ILE A 97 -3.81 30.60 29.01
C ILE A 97 -3.77 30.64 27.49
N GLU A 98 -2.92 29.81 26.90
CA GLU A 98 -2.88 29.56 25.47
C GLU A 98 -3.65 28.27 25.18
N GLU A 99 -4.56 28.31 24.21
CA GLU A 99 -5.33 27.16 23.76
C GLU A 99 -4.98 26.84 22.30
N ASP A 100 -4.84 25.55 21.98
CA ASP A 100 -4.57 25.09 20.63
C ASP A 100 -5.15 23.68 20.41
N GLU A 101 -5.33 23.32 19.15
CA GLU A 101 -5.76 21.98 18.77
C GLU A 101 -4.54 21.14 18.36
N LYS A 102 -4.43 19.94 18.93
CA LYS A 102 -3.36 19.00 18.63
C LYS A 102 -3.90 17.75 17.95
N PHE A 103 -3.09 17.19 17.06
CA PHE A 103 -3.37 15.93 16.38
C PHE A 103 -2.36 14.89 16.84
N LEU A 104 -2.83 13.93 17.62
CA LEU A 104 -2.05 12.77 18.04
C LEU A 104 -2.21 11.69 16.98
N ARG A 105 -1.11 11.10 16.52
CA ARG A 105 -1.15 10.12 15.43
C ARG A 105 -0.27 8.93 15.75
N SER A 106 -0.80 7.73 15.51
CA SER A 106 -0.04 6.48 15.57
C SER A 106 0.82 6.28 14.32
N GLN A 107 1.76 5.36 14.38
CA GLN A 107 2.45 4.85 13.21
C GLN A 107 1.47 4.09 12.30
N ASN A 108 1.97 3.71 11.11
CA ASN A 108 1.20 2.89 10.19
C ASN A 108 1.31 1.42 10.60
N HIS A 109 0.16 0.78 10.82
CA HIS A 109 0.07 -0.65 11.12
C HIS A 109 -0.49 -1.42 9.93
N ILE A 110 -0.12 -2.69 9.85
CA ILE A 110 -0.55 -3.60 8.79
C ILE A 110 -1.28 -4.79 9.41
N VAL A 111 -2.52 -5.01 8.98
CA VAL A 111 -3.30 -6.19 9.35
C VAL A 111 -3.55 -7.04 8.11
N LEU A 112 -3.20 -8.32 8.22
CA LEU A 112 -3.50 -9.34 7.23
C LEU A 112 -4.56 -10.29 7.81
N PRO A 113 -5.30 -11.05 6.97
CA PRO A 113 -6.34 -11.95 7.46
C PRO A 113 -5.88 -13.01 8.48
N ALA A 114 -4.58 -13.33 8.52
CA ALA A 114 -3.99 -14.26 9.48
C ALA A 114 -3.62 -13.62 10.83
N HIS A 115 -3.65 -12.29 10.94
CA HIS A 115 -3.30 -11.55 12.15
C HIS A 115 -4.55 -11.25 12.99
N THR A 116 -4.36 -11.06 14.30
CA THR A 116 -5.39 -10.51 15.18
C THR A 116 -5.46 -8.99 15.00
N CYS A 117 -6.67 -8.44 14.88
CA CYS A 117 -6.86 -6.99 14.78
C CYS A 117 -6.58 -6.31 16.13
N GLU A 118 -6.88 -7.02 17.20
CA GLU A 118 -6.80 -6.61 18.60
C GLU A 118 -5.40 -6.09 18.95
N ALA A 119 -4.37 -6.90 18.68
CA ALA A 119 -3.00 -6.57 19.04
C ALA A 119 -2.48 -5.32 18.30
N GLU A 120 -2.85 -5.14 17.03
CA GLU A 120 -2.43 -3.98 16.25
C GLU A 120 -3.17 -2.71 16.64
N VAL A 121 -4.46 -2.80 16.99
CA VAL A 121 -5.21 -1.65 17.52
C VAL A 121 -4.70 -1.25 18.91
N GLU A 122 -4.38 -2.21 19.78
CA GLU A 122 -3.78 -1.93 21.09
C GLU A 122 -2.45 -1.18 20.96
N LYS A 123 -1.58 -1.59 20.03
CA LYS A 123 -0.34 -0.86 19.73
C LYS A 123 -0.62 0.57 19.29
N CYS A 124 -1.57 0.78 18.35
CA CYS A 124 -1.94 2.13 17.91
C CYS A 124 -2.40 3.00 19.08
N ILE A 125 -3.20 2.44 20.00
CA ILE A 125 -3.68 3.16 21.19
C ILE A 125 -2.50 3.57 22.08
N LEU A 126 -1.58 2.64 22.38
CA LEU A 126 -0.40 2.93 23.18
C LEU A 126 0.47 4.03 22.55
N GLU A 127 0.65 4.01 21.24
CA GLU A 127 1.41 5.05 20.53
C GLU A 127 0.74 6.44 20.60
N ILE A 128 -0.60 6.50 20.63
CA ILE A 128 -1.33 7.76 20.84
C ILE A 128 -1.12 8.27 22.29
N ILE A 129 -1.13 7.37 23.27
CA ILE A 129 -0.87 7.70 24.68
C ILE A 129 0.54 8.24 24.82
N ASP A 130 1.53 7.56 24.25
CA ASP A 130 2.93 8.01 24.23
C ASP A 130 3.07 9.38 23.54
N ALA A 131 2.37 9.62 22.42
CA ALA A 131 2.35 10.92 21.77
C ALA A 131 1.75 12.01 22.67
N SER A 132 0.74 11.67 23.48
CA SER A 132 0.14 12.60 24.44
C SER A 132 1.08 12.94 25.60
N ASP A 133 1.86 11.98 26.09
CA ASP A 133 2.82 12.23 27.17
C ASP A 133 4.01 13.03 26.67
N ASN A 134 4.42 12.83 25.42
CA ASN A 134 5.45 13.67 24.79
C ASN A 134 5.02 15.14 24.65
N LEU A 135 3.73 15.43 24.44
CA LEU A 135 3.22 16.82 24.47
C LEU A 135 3.38 17.48 25.85
N LYS A 136 3.37 16.70 26.93
CA LYS A 136 3.57 17.19 28.30
C LYS A 136 5.05 17.39 28.61
N LEU A 137 5.91 16.47 28.13
CA LEU A 137 7.32 16.37 28.55
C LEU A 137 8.29 17.30 27.80
N GLN A 138 8.04 17.65 26.53
CA GLN A 138 9.01 18.42 25.72
C GLN A 138 9.01 19.94 25.98
N GLY A 139 8.85 20.35 27.25
CA GLY A 139 8.92 21.75 27.67
C GLY A 139 7.72 22.60 27.25
N SER A 140 6.70 22.00 26.66
CA SER A 140 5.53 22.69 26.16
C SER A 140 4.35 22.75 27.13
N SER A 141 4.37 21.97 28.21
CA SER A 141 3.38 21.97 29.31
C SER A 141 1.91 21.95 28.84
N TRP A 142 1.62 21.33 27.69
CA TRP A 142 0.26 21.22 27.18
C TRP A 142 -0.52 20.19 27.99
N GLN A 143 -1.69 20.59 28.46
CA GLN A 143 -2.68 19.72 29.07
C GLN A 143 -3.83 19.52 28.11
N ILE A 144 -4.22 18.27 27.90
CA ILE A 144 -5.38 17.94 27.06
C ILE A 144 -6.64 18.35 27.84
N THR A 145 -7.51 19.14 27.20
CA THR A 145 -8.76 19.65 27.78
C THR A 145 -9.98 18.91 27.27
N GLU A 146 -9.94 18.45 26.01
CA GLU A 146 -11.04 17.74 25.38
C GLU A 146 -10.57 16.83 24.24
N VAL A 147 -11.35 15.79 23.96
CA VAL A 147 -11.19 14.93 22.78
C VAL A 147 -12.30 15.26 21.79
N PHE A 148 -11.95 15.75 20.61
CA PHE A 148 -12.96 16.09 19.60
C PHE A 148 -13.43 14.88 18.82
N PHE A 149 -12.48 14.07 18.33
CA PHE A 149 -12.79 12.87 17.55
C PHE A 149 -11.64 11.87 17.54
N ILE A 150 -11.99 10.63 17.20
CA ILE A 150 -11.06 9.55 16.87
C ILE A 150 -11.25 9.19 15.40
N GLU A 151 -10.18 9.23 14.62
CA GLU A 151 -10.14 8.82 13.23
C GLU A 151 -9.37 7.52 13.05
N VAL A 152 -9.95 6.60 12.28
CA VAL A 152 -9.27 5.43 11.76
C VAL A 152 -9.10 5.63 10.25
N SER A 153 -7.87 5.95 9.87
CA SER A 153 -7.52 6.10 8.45
C SER A 153 -6.99 4.78 7.92
N MET A 154 -7.47 4.39 6.75
CA MET A 154 -7.25 3.05 6.19
C MET A 154 -6.96 3.10 4.71
N ALA A 155 -6.09 2.20 4.26
CA ALA A 155 -5.85 1.94 2.85
C ALA A 155 -5.68 0.45 2.62
N LYS A 156 -6.04 -0.04 1.42
CA LYS A 156 -5.74 -1.41 1.02
C LYS A 156 -4.23 -1.64 1.08
N TYR A 157 -3.80 -2.61 1.89
CA TYR A 157 -2.41 -3.05 1.92
C TYR A 157 -2.20 -4.13 0.88
N SER A 158 -1.34 -3.82 -0.09
CA SER A 158 -0.87 -4.74 -1.11
C SER A 158 0.64 -4.92 -0.90
N PRO A 159 1.09 -5.91 -0.10
CA PRO A 159 2.52 -6.14 0.10
C PRO A 159 3.15 -6.45 -1.25
N MET A 160 4.07 -5.59 -1.71
CA MET A 160 4.71 -5.76 -3.02
C MET A 160 5.82 -6.83 -3.00
N ARG A 161 5.59 -7.98 -2.35
CA ARG A 161 6.53 -9.10 -2.19
C ARG A 161 6.32 -10.18 -3.24
N GLY A 162 7.38 -10.88 -3.64
CA GLY A 162 7.27 -12.13 -4.39
C GLY A 162 6.83 -13.31 -3.51
N SER A 163 6.15 -14.30 -4.07
CA SER A 163 5.75 -15.55 -3.42
C SER A 163 6.13 -16.75 -4.27
N SER A 164 5.88 -17.95 -3.75
CA SER A 164 5.88 -19.18 -4.54
C SER A 164 4.96 -19.08 -5.75
N TYR A 165 5.22 -19.95 -6.74
CA TYR A 165 4.63 -19.90 -8.07
C TYR A 165 3.13 -19.57 -8.07
N ILE A 166 2.78 -18.49 -8.77
CA ILE A 166 1.41 -18.11 -9.10
C ILE A 166 1.23 -18.30 -10.61
N ARG A 167 0.19 -19.02 -11.01
CA ARG A 167 -0.13 -19.14 -12.44
C ARG A 167 -0.51 -17.75 -12.98
N LEU A 168 0.07 -17.38 -14.13
CA LEU A 168 -0.31 -16.16 -14.85
C LEU A 168 -1.82 -16.09 -15.05
N PRO A 169 -2.43 -14.89 -14.90
CA PRO A 169 -3.80 -14.67 -15.31
C PRO A 169 -4.03 -15.11 -16.76
N PRO A 170 -5.17 -15.73 -17.11
CA PRO A 170 -5.42 -16.24 -18.46
C PRO A 170 -5.20 -15.21 -19.58
N VAL A 171 -5.49 -13.94 -19.27
CA VAL A 171 -5.29 -12.79 -20.17
C VAL A 171 -3.82 -12.54 -20.54
N LEU A 172 -2.87 -12.97 -19.71
CA LEU A 172 -1.42 -12.85 -19.89
C LEU A 172 -0.75 -14.18 -20.26
N ALA A 173 -1.45 -15.31 -20.08
CA ALA A 173 -0.95 -16.66 -20.36
C ALA A 173 -1.00 -17.02 -21.85
N ASN A 174 -0.40 -16.18 -22.70
CA ASN A 174 -0.24 -16.40 -24.14
C ASN A 174 1.23 -16.25 -24.52
N ALA A 175 1.75 -17.15 -25.37
CA ALA A 175 3.13 -17.12 -25.86
C ALA A 175 3.51 -15.78 -26.53
N ARG A 176 2.56 -15.06 -27.12
CA ARG A 176 2.80 -13.74 -27.73
C ARG A 176 3.09 -12.63 -26.72
N MET A 177 2.89 -12.86 -25.43
CA MET A 177 3.16 -11.85 -24.42
C MET A 177 4.64 -11.75 -24.06
N GLY A 178 5.49 -12.70 -24.45
CA GLY A 178 6.90 -12.68 -24.11
C GLY A 178 7.15 -12.73 -22.59
N ILE A 179 6.35 -13.52 -21.86
CA ILE A 179 6.46 -13.64 -20.40
C ILE A 179 6.92 -15.05 -20.03
N ILE A 180 8.02 -15.14 -19.28
CA ILE A 180 8.49 -16.37 -18.65
C ILE A 180 8.11 -16.34 -17.16
N ASN A 181 7.15 -17.18 -16.79
CA ASN A 181 6.66 -17.30 -15.41
C ASN A 181 7.31 -18.48 -14.69
N ILE A 182 8.45 -18.24 -14.04
CA ILE A 182 9.30 -19.29 -13.47
C ILE A 182 8.57 -20.03 -12.33
N GLN A 183 8.59 -21.36 -12.39
CA GLN A 183 7.79 -22.25 -11.54
C GLN A 183 8.46 -22.57 -10.19
N ASN A 184 8.70 -21.56 -9.36
CA ASN A 184 9.25 -21.73 -8.01
C ASN A 184 8.20 -22.26 -7.01
N LYS A 185 7.84 -23.54 -7.15
CA LYS A 185 6.76 -24.15 -6.34
C LYS A 185 7.13 -24.36 -4.87
N ASN A 186 8.43 -24.43 -4.56
CA ASN A 186 8.95 -24.86 -3.26
C ASN A 186 9.63 -23.73 -2.45
N ASP A 187 9.70 -22.51 -3.00
CA ASP A 187 10.34 -21.35 -2.37
C ASP A 187 9.55 -20.06 -2.68
N ASN A 188 9.97 -18.92 -2.12
CA ASN A 188 9.36 -17.60 -2.38
C ASN A 188 10.30 -16.66 -3.16
N GLU A 189 11.30 -17.19 -3.85
CA GLU A 189 12.42 -16.44 -4.43
C GLU A 189 12.21 -16.02 -5.89
N CYS A 190 10.97 -15.73 -6.30
CA CYS A 190 10.65 -15.44 -7.70
C CYS A 190 11.42 -14.24 -8.28
N PHE A 191 11.81 -13.26 -7.46
CA PHE A 191 12.70 -12.17 -7.90
C PHE A 191 14.08 -12.71 -8.32
N ARG A 192 14.74 -13.53 -7.47
CA ARG A 192 16.03 -14.16 -7.79
C ARG A 192 15.91 -14.95 -9.08
N TRP A 193 14.91 -15.80 -9.18
CA TRP A 193 14.72 -16.64 -10.35
C TRP A 193 14.58 -15.81 -11.63
N CYS A 194 13.84 -14.70 -11.61
CA CYS A 194 13.73 -13.80 -12.77
C CYS A 194 15.08 -13.16 -13.13
N CYS A 195 15.86 -12.72 -12.14
CA CYS A 195 17.20 -12.18 -12.37
C CYS A 195 18.14 -13.23 -12.98
N LEU A 196 18.10 -14.48 -12.49
CA LEU A 196 18.90 -15.57 -13.04
C LEU A 196 18.50 -15.92 -14.47
N ALA A 197 17.20 -16.00 -14.76
CA ALA A 197 16.73 -16.28 -16.12
C ALA A 197 17.04 -15.14 -17.10
N ALA A 198 17.09 -13.89 -16.64
CA ALA A 198 17.51 -12.76 -17.46
C ALA A 198 19.03 -12.76 -17.71
N LYS A 199 19.84 -13.08 -16.69
CA LYS A 199 21.31 -13.14 -16.78
C LYS A 199 21.81 -14.37 -17.53
N TYR A 200 21.09 -15.49 -17.42
CA TYR A 200 21.42 -16.78 -18.04
C TYR A 200 20.22 -17.30 -18.85
N PRO A 201 19.93 -16.70 -20.03
CA PRO A 201 18.83 -17.16 -20.88
C PRO A 201 18.96 -18.64 -21.24
N CYS A 202 17.85 -19.36 -21.18
CA CYS A 202 17.80 -20.80 -21.46
C CYS A 202 17.13 -21.07 -22.80
N ASP A 203 17.88 -21.63 -23.75
CA ASP A 203 17.37 -22.06 -25.07
C ASP A 203 16.65 -23.42 -25.04
N ARG A 204 16.63 -24.08 -23.87
CA ARG A 204 16.01 -25.40 -23.73
C ARG A 204 14.49 -25.27 -23.66
N PRO A 205 13.74 -26.32 -24.04
CA PRO A 205 12.30 -26.37 -23.81
C PRO A 205 11.96 -26.14 -22.34
N HIS A 206 10.81 -25.49 -22.11
CA HIS A 206 10.31 -25.15 -20.78
C HIS A 206 11.25 -24.24 -19.97
N PRO A 207 11.57 -23.03 -20.46
CA PRO A 207 12.44 -22.09 -19.76
C PRO A 207 11.84 -21.63 -18.42
N GLU A 208 10.57 -21.92 -18.14
CA GLU A 208 9.94 -21.65 -16.85
C GLU A 208 10.38 -22.59 -15.71
N ARG A 209 11.18 -23.63 -15.97
CA ARG A 209 11.60 -24.57 -14.92
C ARG A 209 12.80 -24.04 -14.13
N VAL A 210 12.67 -24.04 -12.81
CA VAL A 210 13.72 -23.63 -11.87
C VAL A 210 15.02 -24.43 -12.06
N THR A 211 14.93 -25.72 -12.36
CA THR A 211 16.07 -26.63 -12.57
C THR A 211 17.06 -26.17 -13.64
N HIS A 212 16.66 -25.28 -14.55
CA HIS A 212 17.57 -24.72 -15.55
C HIS A 212 18.51 -23.66 -14.98
N TYR A 213 18.21 -23.11 -13.81
CA TYR A 213 18.90 -21.97 -13.21
C TYR A 213 19.52 -22.29 -11.84
N GLU A 214 19.29 -23.49 -11.29
CA GLU A 214 19.76 -23.90 -9.96
C GLU A 214 21.29 -23.80 -9.83
N ASP A 215 22.04 -24.14 -10.87
CA ASP A 215 23.51 -24.05 -10.88
C ASP A 215 24.02 -22.61 -10.70
N TYR A 216 23.17 -21.61 -10.98
CA TYR A 216 23.51 -20.19 -10.87
C TYR A 216 22.97 -19.55 -9.57
N TYR A 217 22.36 -20.33 -8.67
CA TYR A 217 21.64 -19.81 -7.51
C TYR A 217 22.47 -18.83 -6.66
N ASP A 218 23.74 -19.16 -6.42
CA ASP A 218 24.66 -18.40 -5.56
C ASP A 218 25.39 -17.25 -6.30
N THR A 219 25.10 -17.01 -7.58
CA THR A 219 25.75 -15.96 -8.38
C THR A 219 25.24 -14.55 -8.08
N LEU A 220 24.11 -14.41 -7.37
CA LEU A 220 23.47 -13.13 -7.04
C LEU A 220 23.67 -12.76 -5.58
N ASN A 221 24.09 -11.51 -5.34
CA ASN A 221 24.35 -11.02 -3.99
C ASN A 221 23.17 -10.21 -3.45
N PHE A 222 22.48 -10.75 -2.44
CA PHE A 222 21.38 -10.06 -1.77
C PHE A 222 21.83 -9.29 -0.51
N GLY A 223 23.10 -9.36 -0.12
CA GLY A 223 23.62 -8.74 1.10
C GLY A 223 22.84 -9.18 2.33
N ARG A 224 22.23 -8.22 3.05
CA ARG A 224 21.35 -8.47 4.21
C ARG A 224 19.86 -8.58 3.84
N MET A 225 19.51 -8.56 2.56
CA MET A 225 18.14 -8.73 2.10
C MET A 225 17.83 -10.20 1.98
N GLU A 226 16.61 -10.58 2.34
CA GLU A 226 16.12 -11.94 2.13
C GLU A 226 15.41 -12.02 0.78
N SER A 227 15.90 -12.90 -0.10
CA SER A 227 15.33 -13.13 -1.43
C SER A 227 13.89 -13.64 -1.36
N ALA A 228 13.59 -14.50 -0.38
CA ALA A 228 12.24 -15.02 -0.13
C ALA A 228 11.21 -13.94 0.27
N ASP A 229 11.66 -12.74 0.64
CA ASP A 229 10.83 -11.65 1.17
C ASP A 229 10.99 -10.35 0.36
N PHE A 230 11.46 -10.49 -0.88
CA PHE A 230 11.94 -9.39 -1.71
C PHE A 230 10.80 -8.46 -2.21
N LYS A 231 10.88 -7.18 -1.82
CA LYS A 231 9.94 -6.11 -2.18
C LYS A 231 10.48 -5.25 -3.32
N ILE A 232 9.60 -4.55 -4.03
CA ILE A 232 10.01 -3.52 -5.01
C ILE A 232 10.93 -2.47 -4.37
N ASP A 233 10.67 -2.06 -3.12
CA ASP A 233 11.50 -1.12 -2.37
C ASP A 233 12.96 -1.60 -2.17
N ASN A 234 13.20 -2.91 -2.27
CA ASN A 234 14.55 -3.49 -2.16
C ASN A 234 15.34 -3.40 -3.48
N ILE A 235 14.69 -3.14 -4.62
CA ILE A 235 15.34 -3.17 -5.95
C ILE A 235 16.48 -2.15 -6.01
N ALA A 236 16.24 -0.91 -5.58
CA ALA A 236 17.27 0.13 -5.57
C ALA A 236 18.49 -0.21 -4.70
N ARG A 237 18.32 -1.05 -3.67
CA ARG A 237 19.44 -1.56 -2.87
C ARG A 237 20.13 -2.74 -3.55
N PHE A 238 19.39 -3.60 -4.23
CA PHE A 238 19.92 -4.72 -4.99
C PHE A 238 20.80 -4.25 -6.15
N GLU A 239 20.37 -3.25 -6.90
CA GLU A 239 21.18 -2.63 -7.97
C GLU A 239 22.50 -2.07 -7.45
N LYS A 240 22.50 -1.43 -6.28
CA LYS A 240 23.74 -0.93 -5.65
C LYS A 240 24.74 -2.04 -5.32
N ILE A 241 24.25 -3.24 -5.02
CA ILE A 241 25.07 -4.40 -4.65
C ILE A 241 25.46 -5.20 -5.90
N ASN A 242 24.62 -5.22 -6.93
CA ASN A 242 24.82 -5.90 -8.21
C ASN A 242 24.70 -4.87 -9.35
N PRO A 243 25.73 -4.01 -9.54
CA PRO A 243 25.67 -2.85 -10.43
C PRO A 243 25.50 -3.21 -11.91
N GLU A 244 25.72 -4.48 -12.29
CA GLU A 244 25.44 -4.95 -13.65
C GLU A 244 23.93 -5.01 -13.96
N PHE A 245 23.06 -4.94 -12.96
CA PHE A 245 21.61 -5.01 -13.12
C PHE A 245 20.94 -3.64 -13.10
N SER A 246 19.91 -3.51 -13.93
CA SER A 246 18.88 -2.46 -13.87
C SER A 246 17.52 -3.09 -14.12
N PHE A 247 16.44 -2.42 -13.71
CA PHE A 247 15.10 -2.98 -13.67
C PHE A 247 14.02 -2.05 -14.21
N SER A 248 13.01 -2.67 -14.82
CA SER A 248 11.70 -2.05 -15.02
C SER A 248 10.64 -2.99 -14.46
N VAL A 249 9.83 -2.54 -13.52
CA VAL A 249 8.74 -3.33 -12.96
C VAL A 249 7.42 -2.74 -13.42
N VAL A 250 6.60 -3.56 -14.06
CA VAL A 250 5.26 -3.20 -14.49
C VAL A 250 4.23 -4.10 -13.84
N THR A 251 3.02 -3.60 -13.64
CA THR A 251 1.85 -4.40 -13.30
C THR A 251 0.77 -4.25 -14.36
N CYS A 252 -0.20 -5.14 -14.34
CA CYS A 252 -1.28 -5.18 -15.31
C CYS A 252 -2.62 -5.22 -14.58
N ASN A 253 -3.56 -4.37 -14.97
CA ASN A 253 -4.93 -4.45 -14.50
C ASN A 253 -5.73 -5.51 -15.30
N ARG A 254 -7.02 -5.68 -15.00
CA ARG A 254 -7.88 -6.68 -15.69
C ARG A 254 -8.08 -6.37 -17.17
N ASP A 255 -7.97 -5.12 -17.57
CA ASP A 255 -8.20 -4.64 -18.94
C ASP A 255 -6.93 -4.63 -19.80
N LYS A 256 -5.87 -5.33 -19.35
CA LYS A 256 -4.54 -5.35 -19.99
C LYS A 256 -3.85 -4.00 -20.08
N VAL A 257 -4.23 -3.05 -19.22
CA VAL A 257 -3.51 -1.78 -19.10
C VAL A 257 -2.33 -2.00 -18.16
N PHE A 258 -1.13 -1.75 -18.69
CA PHE A 258 0.12 -1.87 -17.96
C PHE A 258 0.48 -0.55 -17.27
N HIS A 259 0.91 -0.63 -16.02
CA HIS A 259 1.32 0.51 -15.21
C HIS A 259 2.73 0.28 -14.66
N PRO A 260 3.64 1.24 -14.78
CA PRO A 260 4.96 1.14 -14.17
C PRO A 260 4.84 1.25 -12.65
N LEU A 261 5.56 0.38 -11.95
CA LEU A 261 5.73 0.38 -10.50
C LEU A 261 7.13 0.82 -10.10
N TYR A 262 8.12 0.54 -10.95
CA TYR A 262 9.50 0.91 -10.75
C TYR A 262 10.21 1.00 -12.10
N ALA A 263 11.13 1.94 -12.23
CA ALA A 263 12.05 2.02 -13.36
C ALA A 263 13.38 2.57 -12.84
N SER A 264 14.47 1.90 -13.17
CA SER A 264 15.82 2.41 -12.90
C SER A 264 16.08 3.67 -13.70
N TYR A 265 16.84 4.58 -13.12
CA TYR A 265 17.23 5.81 -13.79
C TYR A 265 18.22 5.56 -14.94
N GLU A 266 19.15 4.62 -14.73
CA GLU A 266 20.19 4.28 -15.69
C GLU A 266 20.05 2.82 -16.12
N LYS A 267 20.33 2.56 -17.40
CA LYS A 267 20.34 1.20 -17.94
C LYS A 267 21.73 0.60 -17.72
N SER A 268 21.78 -0.51 -17.00
CA SER A 268 22.98 -1.32 -16.80
C SER A 268 23.14 -2.36 -17.91
N GLU A 269 24.22 -3.13 -17.85
CA GLU A 269 24.52 -4.21 -18.81
C GLU A 269 23.35 -5.20 -18.95
N ILE A 270 22.77 -5.62 -17.83
CA ILE A 270 21.62 -6.52 -17.77
C ILE A 270 20.41 -5.70 -17.34
N HIS A 271 19.49 -5.45 -18.27
CA HIS A 271 18.20 -4.83 -17.96
C HIS A 271 17.12 -5.89 -17.82
N VAL A 272 16.56 -6.02 -16.61
CA VAL A 272 15.53 -7.01 -16.28
C VAL A 272 14.17 -6.34 -16.25
N CYS A 273 13.29 -6.73 -17.15
CA CYS A 273 11.90 -6.30 -17.07
C CYS A 273 11.05 -7.33 -16.34
N LEU A 274 10.33 -6.89 -15.31
CA LEU A 274 9.53 -7.73 -14.44
C LEU A 274 8.05 -7.37 -14.55
N LEU A 275 7.22 -8.39 -14.72
CA LEU A 275 5.78 -8.30 -14.50
C LEU A 275 5.48 -8.67 -13.04
N TYR A 276 4.89 -7.73 -12.31
CA TYR A 276 4.41 -7.91 -10.95
C TYR A 276 2.90 -8.11 -10.92
N PHE A 277 2.44 -9.27 -10.46
CA PHE A 277 1.01 -9.61 -10.46
C PHE A 277 0.62 -10.40 -9.21
N SER A 278 -0.68 -10.40 -8.89
CA SER A 278 -1.23 -11.12 -7.74
C SER A 278 -1.96 -12.41 -8.15
N ASP A 279 -2.16 -13.30 -7.18
CA ASP A 279 -3.15 -14.36 -7.31
C ASP A 279 -4.57 -13.79 -7.40
N THR A 280 -5.54 -14.66 -7.73
CA THR A 280 -6.96 -14.28 -7.85
C THR A 280 -7.54 -13.68 -6.56
N LYS A 281 -6.97 -14.00 -5.39
CA LYS A 281 -7.42 -13.50 -4.09
C LYS A 281 -6.72 -12.21 -3.66
N GLY A 282 -5.64 -11.80 -4.34
CA GLY A 282 -4.84 -10.63 -4.00
C GLY A 282 -4.01 -10.80 -2.72
N LEU A 283 -3.77 -12.05 -2.30
CA LEU A 283 -3.09 -12.39 -1.05
C LEU A 283 -1.61 -12.71 -1.30
N LYS A 284 -1.31 -13.23 -2.48
CA LYS A 284 0.03 -13.59 -2.92
C LYS A 284 0.36 -12.81 -4.18
N TYR A 285 1.63 -12.51 -4.36
CA TYR A 285 2.10 -11.79 -5.53
C TYR A 285 3.39 -12.42 -6.04
N HIS A 286 3.68 -12.23 -7.32
CA HIS A 286 4.75 -12.94 -7.99
C HIS A 286 5.38 -12.07 -9.06
N TYR A 287 6.69 -12.26 -9.25
CA TYR A 287 7.43 -11.68 -10.36
C TYR A 287 7.52 -12.71 -11.48
N ALA A 288 7.17 -12.30 -12.70
CA ALA A 288 7.51 -13.03 -13.91
C ALA A 288 8.46 -12.18 -14.76
N LEU A 289 9.33 -12.85 -15.52
CA LEU A 289 10.26 -12.18 -16.42
C LEU A 289 9.55 -11.80 -17.71
N VAL A 290 9.64 -10.54 -18.12
CA VAL A 290 9.24 -10.09 -19.45
C VAL A 290 10.47 -10.09 -20.33
N THR A 291 10.50 -10.97 -21.32
CA THR A 291 11.62 -11.12 -22.26
C THR A 291 11.53 -10.15 -23.42
N ASP A 292 10.32 -9.70 -23.76
CA ASP A 292 10.09 -8.75 -24.85
C ASP A 292 8.94 -7.79 -24.49
N MET A 293 9.32 -6.58 -24.07
CA MET A 293 8.36 -5.54 -23.66
C MET A 293 7.55 -5.01 -24.84
N ASP A 294 8.14 -4.89 -26.03
CA ASP A 294 7.46 -4.35 -27.20
C ASP A 294 6.38 -5.32 -27.67
N GLN A 295 6.71 -6.62 -27.71
CA GLN A 295 5.76 -7.68 -28.04
C GLN A 295 4.61 -7.77 -27.03
N MET A 296 4.93 -7.64 -25.73
CA MET A 296 3.93 -7.62 -24.66
C MET A 296 2.95 -6.45 -24.83
N LEU A 297 3.47 -5.23 -25.03
CA LEU A 297 2.65 -4.03 -25.20
C LEU A 297 1.82 -4.08 -26.48
N TYR A 298 2.38 -4.55 -27.60
CA TYR A 298 1.64 -4.72 -28.84
C TYR A 298 0.48 -5.72 -28.67
N SER A 299 0.73 -6.83 -27.97
CA SER A 299 -0.28 -7.86 -27.67
C SER A 299 -1.36 -7.41 -26.67
N ALA A 300 -1.11 -6.31 -25.95
CA ALA A 300 -2.04 -5.70 -25.01
C ALA A 300 -3.07 -4.78 -25.69
N VAL A 301 -2.73 -4.21 -26.86
CA VAL A 301 -3.63 -3.31 -27.60
C VAL A 301 -4.79 -4.13 -28.17
N PRO A 302 -6.05 -3.78 -27.85
CA PRO A 302 -7.21 -4.43 -28.49
C PRO A 302 -7.12 -4.20 -30.01
N VAL A 303 -7.28 -5.28 -30.78
CA VAL A 303 -7.26 -5.26 -32.27
C VAL A 303 -8.22 -4.21 -32.86
N LEU A 304 -9.24 -3.78 -32.11
CA LEU A 304 -10.17 -2.70 -32.49
C LEU A 304 -9.53 -1.31 -32.55
N ALA A 305 -8.48 -1.02 -31.78
CA ALA A 305 -7.83 0.30 -31.76
C ALA A 305 -6.91 0.55 -32.98
N LEU A 306 -6.48 -0.51 -33.68
CA LEU A 306 -5.65 -0.40 -34.88
C LEU A 306 -6.46 -0.09 -36.15
N ARG A 307 -7.75 -0.46 -36.21
CA ARG A 307 -8.62 -0.16 -37.37
C ARG A 307 -9.14 1.29 -37.43
N MET A 308 -9.02 2.05 -36.34
CA MET A 308 -9.46 3.46 -36.31
C MET A 308 -8.36 4.45 -36.74
N ARG A 309 -7.13 3.99 -37.05
CA ARG A 309 -6.07 4.86 -37.57
C ARG A 309 -5.90 4.79 -39.09
N GLU A 310 -6.48 3.81 -39.76
CA GLU A 310 -6.39 3.64 -41.22
C GLU A 310 -7.59 4.23 -41.98
N THR A 311 -8.62 4.73 -41.28
CA THR A 311 -9.86 5.28 -41.89
C THR A 311 -9.95 6.81 -41.84
N SER A 312 -8.86 7.51 -41.47
CA SER A 312 -8.82 8.98 -41.36
C SER A 312 -8.00 9.66 -42.44
N THR A 313 -7.59 8.93 -43.49
CA THR A 313 -6.91 9.48 -44.67
C THR A 313 -7.56 8.94 -45.93
N GLU A 314 -8.77 9.42 -46.22
CA GLU A 314 -9.30 9.62 -47.58
C GLU A 314 -10.17 10.89 -47.60
#